data_AF-A0A7C9RL83-F1
#
_entry.id   AF-A0A7C9RL83-F1
#
_cell.length_a   1.000
_cell.length_b   1.000
_cell.length_c   1.000
_cell.angle_alpha   90.00
_cell.angle_beta   90.00
_cell.angle_gamma   90.00
#
_symmetry.space_group_name_H-M   'P 1'
#
loop_
_entity.id
_entity.type
_entity.pdbx_description
1 polymer ?
#
loop_
_entity_poly.entity_id
_entity_poly.type
_entity_poly.pdbx_seq_one_letter_code
_entity_poly.pdbx_strand_id
1 'polypeptide(L)'
;MPPGQAPALLQPFASLQPAPAETPAAPPKARLKRPTTFNEYLRDVGDVVHTGAVRAAASDDNTDFYTVALTQEALRPGTVYADPYGHVLMLVHREPEVDGKPGVFLAVDAEPDGSITRKRFWRGNFLFVHDPALGSSGFKRFRPIVRDRNGPLRRLANAEIAKNPNYGDFSLDPSQMKVEDFYDRMDDVMSPDPLDPVKAMSDAIASLHEQVKTRVTSVENGRKYQEKKPGEIAMPNGPSIFQTTGAWEDYSTPARDFRLLIAIDVVRGFPDRFARRAARYAVPAGKSVESVKGELQGVLTSELASRKITYTRSDGSPWTLSLKDVLDRMTDFEMAYNPNDCAELRWAARDSTDEASTCKRHAPQAQRAKMSSDYRAWFRERHWPTRS
;
A
#
# COMPACT_ATOMS: atom_id res chain seq x y z
N MET A 1 8.55 37.28 -56.03
CA MET A 1 7.23 37.32 -55.36
C MET A 1 6.89 35.90 -54.91
N PRO A 2 6.21 35.72 -53.77
CA PRO A 2 6.75 35.69 -52.42
C PRO A 2 6.86 34.25 -51.85
N PRO A 3 7.63 34.05 -50.78
CA PRO A 3 7.62 32.81 -50.01
C PRO A 3 6.36 32.76 -49.14
N GLY A 4 5.61 31.67 -49.21
CA GLY A 4 4.39 31.52 -48.42
C GLY A 4 3.81 30.12 -48.51
N GLN A 5 3.67 29.52 -47.33
CA GLN A 5 2.86 28.34 -46.99
C GLN A 5 3.50 26.96 -47.21
N ALA A 6 4.38 26.61 -46.27
CA ALA A 6 4.41 25.24 -45.75
C ALA A 6 3.18 25.02 -44.85
N PRO A 7 2.53 23.85 -44.90
CA PRO A 7 1.34 23.57 -44.10
C PRO A 7 1.70 23.54 -42.60
N ALA A 8 1.05 24.42 -41.84
CA ALA A 8 1.11 24.45 -40.39
C ALA A 8 0.22 23.35 -39.83
N LEU A 9 0.80 22.36 -39.14
CA LEU A 9 0.07 21.51 -38.18
C LEU A 9 1.08 20.79 -37.27
N LEU A 10 1.62 21.53 -36.29
CA LEU A 10 2.28 20.94 -35.11
C LEU A 10 1.96 21.80 -33.86
N GLN A 11 0.96 21.30 -33.12
CA GLN A 11 0.73 21.42 -31.66
C GLN A 11 0.28 22.78 -31.09
N PRO A 12 -0.44 22.84 -29.92
CA PRO A 12 -0.73 21.74 -28.99
C PRO A 12 -2.21 21.56 -28.61
N PHE A 13 -2.51 20.35 -28.14
CA PHE A 13 -3.72 19.97 -27.38
C PHE A 13 -3.79 20.71 -26.02
N ALA A 14 -3.96 22.03 -26.07
CA ALA A 14 -4.19 22.88 -24.91
C ALA A 14 -5.56 23.56 -25.06
N SER A 15 -6.64 22.78 -24.91
CA SER A 15 -8.01 23.26 -24.56
C SER A 15 -9.07 22.19 -24.84
N LEU A 16 -8.94 21.00 -24.25
CA LEU A 16 -10.08 20.12 -24.04
C LEU A 16 -9.96 19.53 -22.63
N GLN A 17 -10.14 20.38 -21.63
CA GLN A 17 -10.63 19.89 -20.35
C GLN A 17 -12.08 19.45 -20.59
N PRO A 18 -12.42 18.15 -20.47
CA PRO A 18 -13.83 17.79 -20.40
C PRO A 18 -14.41 18.49 -19.18
N ALA A 19 -15.59 19.10 -19.35
CA ALA A 19 -16.35 19.63 -18.23
C ALA A 19 -16.45 18.56 -17.11
N PRO A 20 -16.42 18.93 -15.82
CA PRO A 20 -16.61 17.96 -14.75
C PRO A 20 -17.92 17.21 -15.04
N ALA A 21 -17.83 15.92 -15.32
CA ALA A 21 -19.01 15.09 -15.39
C ALA A 21 -19.69 15.21 -14.02
N GLU A 22 -20.93 15.69 -13.98
CA GLU A 22 -21.75 15.58 -12.79
C GLU A 22 -21.78 14.11 -12.41
N THR A 23 -21.09 13.76 -11.33
CA THR A 23 -21.12 12.41 -10.78
C THR A 23 -22.59 12.13 -10.46
N PRO A 24 -23.25 11.15 -11.10
CA PRO A 24 -24.63 10.83 -10.78
C PRO A 24 -24.71 10.55 -9.29
N ALA A 25 -25.67 11.17 -8.60
CA ALA A 25 -25.92 10.90 -7.20
C ALA A 25 -26.03 9.38 -7.02
N ALA A 26 -25.18 8.81 -6.15
CA ALA A 26 -25.23 7.39 -5.87
C ALA A 26 -26.67 7.01 -5.49
N PRO A 27 -27.27 5.98 -6.12
CA PRO A 27 -28.62 5.59 -5.79
C PRO A 27 -28.73 5.35 -4.28
N PRO A 28 -29.85 5.72 -3.63
CA PRO A 28 -30.02 5.51 -2.20
C PRO A 28 -29.73 4.03 -1.91
N LYS A 29 -28.76 3.77 -1.02
CA LYS A 29 -28.38 2.41 -0.64
C LYS A 29 -29.65 1.68 -0.21
N ALA A 30 -30.16 0.79 -1.04
CA ALA A 30 -31.30 -0.03 -0.70
C ALA A 30 -30.94 -0.71 0.63
N ARG A 31 -31.76 -0.49 1.66
CA ARG A 31 -31.55 -1.09 2.96
C ARG A 31 -31.75 -2.58 2.76
N LEU A 32 -30.65 -3.32 2.55
CA LEU A 32 -30.67 -4.76 2.36
C LEU A 32 -31.51 -5.35 3.49
N LYS A 33 -32.60 -6.04 3.13
CA LYS A 33 -33.38 -6.78 4.12
C LYS A 33 -32.43 -7.76 4.76
N ARG A 34 -32.39 -7.78 6.09
CA ARG A 34 -31.62 -8.81 6.80
C ARG A 34 -32.21 -10.17 6.39
N PRO A 35 -31.39 -11.12 5.92
CA PRO A 35 -31.89 -12.44 5.59
C PRO A 35 -32.53 -13.07 6.83
N THR A 36 -33.70 -13.65 6.64
CA THR A 36 -34.48 -14.29 7.72
C THR A 36 -34.18 -15.78 7.82
N THR A 37 -33.56 -16.35 6.79
CA THR A 37 -33.12 -17.74 6.75
C THR A 37 -31.66 -17.85 6.34
N PHE A 38 -31.01 -18.96 6.70
CA PHE A 38 -29.64 -19.24 6.27
C PHE A 38 -29.50 -19.35 4.75
N ASN A 39 -30.50 -19.91 4.06
CA ASN A 39 -30.50 -20.01 2.60
C ASN A 39 -30.59 -18.63 1.92
N GLU A 40 -31.37 -17.70 2.46
CA GLU A 40 -31.39 -16.31 1.99
C GLU A 40 -30.02 -15.66 2.21
N TYR A 41 -29.44 -15.83 3.40
CA TYR A 41 -28.10 -15.32 3.70
C TYR A 41 -27.04 -15.85 2.73
N LEU A 42 -27.06 -17.15 2.41
CA LEU A 42 -26.11 -17.74 1.45
C LEU A 42 -26.28 -17.18 0.03
N ARG A 43 -27.51 -16.93 -0.43
CA ARG A 43 -27.74 -16.28 -1.74
C ARG A 43 -27.24 -14.84 -1.72
N ASP A 44 -27.62 -14.10 -0.67
CA ASP A 44 -27.21 -12.71 -0.51
C ASP A 44 -25.69 -12.57 -0.50
N VAL A 45 -24.98 -13.43 0.24
CA VAL A 45 -23.50 -13.43 0.32
C VAL A 45 -22.85 -13.97 -0.95
N GLY A 46 -23.47 -14.96 -1.61
CA GLY A 46 -22.98 -15.53 -2.86
C GLY A 46 -22.93 -14.54 -4.03
N ASP A 47 -23.81 -13.54 -4.03
CA ASP A 47 -23.89 -12.50 -5.05
C ASP A 47 -23.05 -11.24 -4.73
N VAL A 48 -22.20 -11.27 -3.69
CA VAL A 48 -21.34 -10.12 -3.31
C VAL A 48 -19.87 -10.39 -3.59
N VAL A 49 -19.17 -9.38 -4.10
CA VAL A 49 -17.71 -9.38 -4.17
C VAL A 49 -17.14 -8.83 -2.86
N HIS A 50 -16.29 -9.60 -2.20
CA HIS A 50 -15.63 -9.19 -0.95
C HIS A 50 -14.12 -9.46 -1.04
N THR A 51 -13.29 -8.54 -0.54
CA THR A 51 -11.82 -8.67 -0.59
C THR A 51 -11.30 -9.90 0.14
N GLY A 52 -12.07 -10.43 1.10
CA GLY A 52 -11.85 -11.73 1.73
C GLY A 52 -11.83 -12.92 0.77
N ALA A 53 -12.60 -12.88 -0.34
CA ALA A 53 -12.65 -13.98 -1.31
C ALA A 53 -11.31 -14.23 -2.01
N VAL A 54 -10.46 -13.20 -2.09
CA VAL A 54 -9.14 -13.29 -2.71
C VAL A 54 -8.11 -13.95 -1.76
N ARG A 55 -8.33 -13.91 -0.45
CA ARG A 55 -7.43 -14.48 0.58
C ARG A 55 -7.61 -15.98 0.81
N ALA A 56 -8.21 -16.70 -0.13
CA ALA A 56 -8.43 -18.15 0.03
C ALA A 56 -7.13 -18.94 0.26
N ALA A 57 -7.25 -20.09 0.93
CA ALA A 57 -6.13 -20.98 1.22
C ALA A 57 -5.45 -21.46 -0.07
N ALA A 58 -4.12 -21.42 -0.11
CA ALA A 58 -3.34 -21.70 -1.32
C ALA A 58 -3.56 -23.13 -1.87
N SER A 59 -3.79 -24.10 -1.00
CA SER A 59 -4.00 -25.52 -1.35
C SER A 59 -5.44 -25.87 -1.73
N ASP A 60 -6.40 -24.96 -1.56
CA ASP A 60 -7.82 -25.24 -1.76
C ASP A 60 -8.23 -25.11 -3.24
N ASP A 61 -8.69 -26.21 -3.82
CA ASP A 61 -9.17 -26.30 -5.21
C ASP A 61 -10.54 -25.64 -5.41
N ASN A 62 -11.34 -25.46 -4.35
CA ASN A 62 -12.71 -24.96 -4.41
C ASN A 62 -12.78 -23.43 -4.22
N THR A 63 -11.86 -22.72 -4.87
CA THR A 63 -11.67 -21.28 -4.71
C THR A 63 -11.62 -20.60 -6.09
N ASP A 64 -11.99 -19.33 -6.18
CA ASP A 64 -11.91 -18.59 -7.45
C ASP A 64 -10.47 -18.19 -7.82
N PHE A 65 -9.52 -18.36 -6.90
CA PHE A 65 -8.14 -17.93 -7.06
C PHE A 65 -7.16 -19.07 -6.76
N TYR A 66 -6.01 -19.06 -7.43
CA TYR A 66 -4.87 -19.92 -7.09
C TYR A 66 -3.60 -19.08 -6.94
N THR A 67 -2.66 -19.54 -6.12
CA THR A 67 -1.36 -18.89 -5.92
C THR A 67 -0.42 -19.16 -7.07
N VAL A 68 0.39 -18.17 -7.45
CA VAL A 68 1.32 -18.26 -8.57
C VAL A 68 2.77 -18.23 -8.12
N ALA A 69 3.66 -18.82 -8.93
CA ALA A 69 5.10 -18.75 -8.70
C ALA A 69 5.63 -17.31 -8.70
N LEU A 70 6.62 -17.02 -7.85
CA LEU A 70 7.30 -15.72 -7.85
C LEU A 70 8.40 -15.73 -8.91
N THR A 71 8.02 -15.49 -10.17
CA THR A 71 8.91 -15.41 -11.34
C THR A 71 8.46 -14.27 -12.25
N GLN A 72 9.34 -13.78 -13.13
CA GLN A 72 8.97 -12.69 -14.05
C GLN A 72 7.89 -13.14 -15.04
N GLU A 73 7.90 -14.41 -15.43
CA GLU A 73 6.97 -15.02 -16.37
C GLU A 73 5.58 -15.20 -15.76
N ALA A 74 5.52 -15.63 -14.50
CA ALA A 74 4.26 -15.83 -13.79
C ALA A 74 3.64 -14.49 -13.33
N LEU A 75 4.44 -13.49 -12.95
CA LEU A 75 3.96 -12.19 -12.47
C LEU A 75 3.71 -11.19 -13.60
N ARG A 76 2.75 -11.51 -14.49
CA ARG A 76 2.37 -10.64 -15.62
C ARG A 76 1.14 -9.76 -15.31
N PRO A 77 0.84 -8.73 -16.11
CA PRO A 77 -0.36 -7.92 -15.92
C PRO A 77 -1.65 -8.76 -15.78
N GLY A 78 -2.54 -8.32 -14.91
CA GLY A 78 -3.74 -9.05 -14.49
C GLY A 78 -3.54 -10.00 -13.31
N THR A 79 -2.31 -10.21 -12.85
CA THR A 79 -2.04 -10.94 -11.60
C THR A 79 -2.54 -10.11 -10.41
N VAL A 80 -3.34 -10.73 -9.54
CA VAL A 80 -3.94 -10.08 -8.38
C VAL A 80 -3.02 -10.28 -7.17
N TYR A 81 -2.87 -9.26 -6.34
CA TYR A 81 -2.20 -9.36 -5.05
C TYR A 81 -3.22 -9.26 -3.93
N ALA A 82 -3.29 -10.29 -3.09
CA ALA A 82 -4.11 -10.29 -1.88
C ALA A 82 -3.26 -9.84 -0.70
N ASP A 83 -3.47 -8.60 -0.25
CA ASP A 83 -2.90 -8.10 1.00
C ASP A 83 -3.59 -8.80 2.19
N PRO A 84 -2.84 -9.18 3.25
CA PRO A 84 -3.39 -9.90 4.40
C PRO A 84 -4.53 -9.14 5.10
N TYR A 85 -4.60 -7.81 4.96
CA TYR A 85 -5.53 -6.94 5.66
C TYR A 85 -6.62 -6.35 4.77
N GLY A 86 -6.74 -6.84 3.52
CA GLY A 86 -7.93 -6.63 2.69
C GLY A 86 -7.75 -5.70 1.50
N HIS A 87 -6.56 -5.13 1.26
CA HIS A 87 -6.27 -4.50 -0.03
C HIS A 87 -6.17 -5.56 -1.12
N VAL A 88 -6.69 -5.25 -2.30
CA VAL A 88 -6.60 -6.11 -3.48
C VAL A 88 -6.02 -5.27 -4.60
N LEU A 89 -4.78 -5.57 -4.97
CA LEU A 89 -4.07 -4.85 -6.02
C LEU A 89 -4.02 -5.71 -7.27
N MET A 90 -3.91 -5.09 -8.45
CA MET A 90 -3.73 -5.81 -9.70
C MET A 90 -2.48 -5.32 -10.40
N LEU A 91 -1.54 -6.21 -10.70
CA LEU A 91 -0.37 -5.89 -11.51
C LEU A 91 -0.82 -5.40 -12.88
N VAL A 92 -0.28 -4.25 -13.31
CA VAL A 92 -0.58 -3.64 -14.61
C VAL A 92 0.65 -3.50 -15.49
N HIS A 93 1.83 -3.40 -14.88
CA HIS A 93 3.05 -3.19 -15.63
C HIS A 93 4.28 -3.65 -14.84
N ARG A 94 5.34 -3.99 -15.58
CA ARG A 94 6.68 -4.20 -15.02
C ARG A 94 7.63 -3.26 -15.75
N GLU A 95 8.25 -2.36 -15.01
CA GLU A 95 9.39 -1.60 -15.51
C GLU A 95 10.65 -2.44 -15.28
N PRO A 96 11.47 -2.70 -16.32
CA PRO A 96 12.69 -3.46 -16.15
C PRO A 96 13.73 -2.68 -15.35
N GLU A 97 14.65 -3.40 -14.72
CA GLU A 97 15.90 -2.82 -14.23
C GLU A 97 16.71 -2.22 -15.40
N VAL A 98 17.31 -1.05 -15.16
CA VAL A 98 18.13 -0.33 -16.15
C VAL A 98 19.28 0.38 -15.44
N ASP A 99 20.51 0.23 -15.95
CA ASP A 99 21.71 0.94 -15.48
C ASP A 99 21.94 0.84 -13.96
N GLY A 100 21.72 -0.34 -13.37
CA GLY A 100 21.85 -0.61 -11.94
C GLY A 100 20.77 0.04 -11.07
N LYS A 101 19.70 0.60 -11.66
CA LYS A 101 18.48 1.00 -10.94
C LYS A 101 17.54 -0.20 -10.82
N PRO A 102 16.89 -0.38 -9.66
CA PRO A 102 15.93 -1.46 -9.49
C PRO A 102 14.80 -1.42 -10.54
N GLY A 103 14.41 -2.59 -11.02
CA GLY A 103 13.14 -2.76 -11.72
C GLY A 103 11.98 -2.65 -10.72
N VAL A 104 10.76 -2.44 -11.23
CA VAL A 104 9.58 -2.30 -10.36
C VAL A 104 8.33 -2.90 -11.00
N PHE A 105 7.55 -3.62 -10.20
CA PHE A 105 6.18 -3.95 -10.55
C PHE A 105 5.26 -2.79 -10.18
N LEU A 106 4.39 -2.40 -11.10
CA LEU A 106 3.32 -1.44 -10.86
C LEU A 106 1.99 -2.19 -10.77
N ALA A 107 1.21 -1.83 -9.76
CA ALA A 107 -0.17 -2.29 -9.62
C ALA A 107 -1.14 -1.13 -9.52
N VAL A 108 -2.41 -1.41 -9.77
CA VAL A 108 -3.51 -0.51 -9.44
C VAL A 108 -4.25 -1.00 -8.21
N ASP A 109 -4.67 -0.06 -7.36
CA ASP A 109 -5.45 -0.29 -6.15
C ASP A 109 -6.61 0.70 -6.09
N ALA A 110 -7.74 0.25 -5.57
CA ALA A 110 -8.91 1.08 -5.32
C ALA A 110 -8.95 1.47 -3.84
N GLU A 111 -9.02 2.76 -3.55
CA GLU A 111 -9.07 3.27 -2.18
C GLU A 111 -10.53 3.40 -1.70
N PRO A 112 -10.79 3.38 -0.37
CA PRO A 112 -12.14 3.54 0.18
C PRO A 112 -12.86 4.82 -0.24
N ASP A 113 -12.12 5.86 -0.63
CA ASP A 113 -12.66 7.14 -1.13
C ASP A 113 -13.10 7.09 -2.61
N GLY A 114 -13.02 5.92 -3.26
CA GLY A 114 -13.41 5.71 -4.65
C GLY A 114 -12.33 6.06 -5.68
N SER A 115 -11.16 6.50 -5.24
CA SER A 115 -10.03 6.75 -6.14
C SER A 115 -9.35 5.46 -6.60
N ILE A 116 -8.79 5.47 -7.81
CA ILE A 116 -7.95 4.40 -8.34
C ILE A 116 -6.53 4.95 -8.44
N THR A 117 -5.59 4.30 -7.76
CA THR A 117 -4.20 4.76 -7.68
C THR A 117 -3.24 3.71 -8.21
N ARG A 118 -2.16 4.16 -8.85
CA ARG A 118 -1.05 3.30 -9.24
C ARG A 118 -0.02 3.24 -8.12
N LYS A 119 0.37 2.04 -7.72
CA LYS A 119 1.33 1.78 -6.64
C LYS A 119 2.52 0.99 -7.15
N ARG A 120 3.72 1.33 -6.67
CA ARG A 120 4.94 0.55 -6.84
C ARG A 120 4.92 -0.64 -5.88
N PHE A 121 5.38 -1.81 -6.32
CA PHE A 121 5.65 -2.94 -5.46
C PHE A 121 6.83 -2.64 -4.55
N TRP A 122 6.57 -2.66 -3.25
CA TRP A 122 7.54 -2.66 -2.18
C TRP A 122 6.81 -2.94 -0.86
N ARG A 123 7.58 -3.27 0.19
CA ARG A 123 7.03 -3.66 1.50
C ARG A 123 6.10 -2.62 2.14
N GLY A 124 6.27 -1.34 1.86
CA GLY A 124 5.38 -0.28 2.36
C GLY A 124 3.97 -0.31 1.77
N ASN A 125 3.77 -0.87 0.57
CA ASN A 125 2.47 -0.91 -0.11
C ASN A 125 1.87 -2.33 -0.19
N PHE A 126 2.73 -3.36 -0.29
CA PHE A 126 2.33 -4.75 -0.50
C PHE A 126 2.71 -5.54 0.76
N LEU A 127 1.79 -5.60 1.72
CA LEU A 127 2.05 -6.34 2.96
C LEU A 127 1.94 -7.84 2.69
N PHE A 128 2.80 -8.60 3.36
CA PHE A 128 2.85 -10.05 3.27
C PHE A 128 2.95 -10.62 4.68
N VAL A 129 2.12 -11.63 4.96
CA VAL A 129 2.09 -12.35 6.23
C VAL A 129 1.79 -13.81 5.95
N HIS A 130 2.55 -14.68 6.62
CA HIS A 130 2.22 -16.10 6.72
C HIS A 130 1.41 -16.34 7.99
N ASP A 131 0.09 -16.20 7.89
CA ASP A 131 -0.86 -16.51 8.97
C ASP A 131 -2.10 -17.20 8.37
N PRO A 132 -2.30 -18.50 8.63
CA PRO A 132 -3.47 -19.23 8.15
C PRO A 132 -4.81 -18.58 8.53
N ALA A 133 -4.90 -17.86 9.64
CA ALA A 133 -6.13 -17.17 10.06
C ALA A 133 -6.51 -16.00 9.14
N LEU A 134 -5.55 -15.45 8.40
CA LEU A 134 -5.75 -14.40 7.39
C LEU A 134 -5.84 -14.97 5.97
N GLY A 135 -5.78 -16.30 5.85
CA GLY A 135 -5.68 -16.99 4.58
C GLY A 135 -4.33 -16.80 3.90
N SER A 136 -4.22 -17.13 2.61
CA SER A 136 -2.93 -17.02 1.92
C SER A 136 -2.80 -15.64 1.26
N SER A 137 -1.89 -14.81 1.78
CA SER A 137 -1.54 -13.52 1.18
C SER A 137 -0.57 -13.71 -0.01
N GLY A 138 -0.44 -12.68 -0.85
CA GLY A 138 0.48 -12.69 -2.00
C GLY A 138 -0.21 -12.75 -3.37
N PHE A 139 0.58 -13.10 -4.39
CA PHE A 139 0.17 -13.09 -5.80
C PHE A 139 -0.71 -14.28 -6.18
N LYS A 140 -1.77 -13.99 -6.95
CA LYS A 140 -2.82 -14.92 -7.34
C LYS A 140 -3.32 -14.65 -8.75
N ARG A 141 -3.99 -15.65 -9.31
CA ARG A 141 -4.76 -15.54 -10.55
C ARG A 141 -6.13 -16.16 -10.40
N PHE A 142 -7.06 -15.71 -11.24
CA PHE A 142 -8.36 -16.34 -11.38
C PHE A 142 -8.22 -17.77 -11.89
N ARG A 143 -8.88 -18.70 -11.20
CA ARG A 143 -8.92 -20.10 -11.56
C ARG A 143 -9.63 -20.28 -12.91
N PRO A 144 -9.02 -20.95 -13.89
CA PRO A 144 -9.66 -21.17 -15.17
C PRO A 144 -10.96 -21.97 -15.03
N ILE A 145 -12.03 -21.49 -15.66
CA ILE A 145 -13.29 -22.21 -15.80
C ILE A 145 -13.28 -22.90 -17.15
N VAL A 146 -13.36 -24.22 -17.14
CA VAL A 146 -13.37 -25.07 -18.34
C VAL A 146 -14.70 -25.80 -18.46
N ARG A 147 -14.99 -26.28 -19.66
CA ARG A 147 -16.12 -27.15 -19.94
C ARG A 147 -15.60 -28.52 -20.35
N ASP A 148 -15.98 -29.55 -19.61
CA ASP A 148 -15.72 -30.93 -20.05
C ASP A 148 -16.59 -31.27 -21.26
N ARG A 149 -16.17 -32.24 -22.09
CA ARG A 149 -16.93 -32.63 -23.28
C ARG A 149 -18.35 -33.07 -22.88
N ASN A 150 -19.36 -32.29 -23.28
CA ASN A 150 -20.77 -32.45 -22.88
C ASN A 150 -21.04 -32.36 -21.36
N GLY A 151 -20.14 -31.74 -20.58
CA GLY A 151 -20.24 -31.59 -19.13
C GLY A 151 -20.62 -30.18 -18.66
N PRO A 152 -20.85 -30.03 -17.34
CA PRO A 152 -21.01 -28.71 -16.72
C PRO A 152 -19.71 -27.89 -16.80
N LEU A 153 -19.81 -26.59 -16.55
CA LEU A 153 -18.64 -25.76 -16.30
C LEU A 153 -18.03 -26.17 -14.96
N ARG A 154 -16.71 -26.28 -14.91
CA ARG A 154 -15.96 -26.52 -13.68
C ARG A 154 -14.70 -25.69 -13.63
N ARG A 155 -14.22 -25.44 -12.42
CA ARG A 155 -12.91 -24.83 -12.21
C ARG A 155 -11.81 -25.90 -12.32
N LEU A 156 -10.63 -25.54 -12.84
CA LEU A 156 -9.47 -26.44 -12.83
C LEU A 156 -8.90 -26.58 -11.41
N ALA A 157 -8.62 -27.80 -10.97
CA ALA A 157 -7.88 -28.06 -9.73
C ALA A 157 -6.41 -27.59 -9.87
N ASN A 158 -5.74 -27.35 -8.74
CA ASN A 158 -4.34 -26.92 -8.68
C ASN A 158 -3.40 -27.84 -9.47
N ALA A 159 -3.61 -29.16 -9.34
CA ALA A 159 -2.82 -30.17 -10.06
C ALA A 159 -3.05 -30.13 -11.59
N GLU A 160 -4.24 -29.73 -12.05
CA GLU A 160 -4.53 -29.55 -13.47
C GLU A 160 -3.92 -28.26 -14.00
N ILE A 161 -3.97 -27.17 -13.22
CA ILE A 161 -3.36 -25.87 -13.56
C ILE A 161 -1.86 -26.04 -13.74
N ALA A 162 -1.19 -26.71 -12.79
CA ALA A 162 0.25 -26.94 -12.82
C ALA A 162 0.72 -27.68 -14.09
N LYS A 163 -0.13 -28.52 -14.68
CA LYS A 163 0.16 -29.30 -15.89
C LYS A 163 -0.36 -28.65 -17.17
N ASN A 164 -1.10 -27.54 -17.06
CA ASN A 164 -1.74 -26.90 -18.19
C ASN A 164 -0.75 -25.98 -18.93
N PRO A 165 -0.55 -26.13 -20.25
CA PRO A 165 0.42 -25.34 -21.01
C PRO A 165 0.11 -23.83 -21.05
N ASN A 166 -1.14 -23.42 -20.83
CA ASN A 166 -1.55 -22.01 -20.87
C ASN A 166 -1.55 -21.33 -19.49
N TYR A 167 -1.62 -22.13 -18.42
CA TYR A 167 -1.67 -21.61 -17.05
C TYR A 167 -0.37 -21.92 -16.34
N GLY A 168 -0.07 -23.19 -16.04
CA GLY A 168 1.30 -23.70 -15.77
C GLY A 168 2.10 -23.02 -14.66
N ASP A 169 1.49 -22.09 -13.92
CA ASP A 169 2.14 -21.13 -13.05
C ASP A 169 1.71 -21.27 -11.59
N PHE A 170 0.93 -22.30 -11.27
CA PHE A 170 0.58 -22.65 -9.90
C PHE A 170 1.82 -22.97 -9.08
N SER A 171 1.92 -22.38 -7.89
CA SER A 171 2.95 -22.72 -6.90
C SER A 171 2.43 -22.52 -5.48
N LEU A 172 2.81 -23.43 -4.59
CA LEU A 172 2.61 -23.31 -3.14
C LEU A 172 3.79 -22.64 -2.43
N ASP A 173 4.93 -22.46 -3.10
CA ASP A 173 6.15 -21.92 -2.49
C ASP A 173 5.90 -20.58 -1.77
N PRO A 174 5.19 -19.58 -2.36
CA PRO A 174 4.96 -18.32 -1.66
C PRO A 174 4.23 -18.51 -0.34
N SER A 175 3.32 -19.49 -0.27
CA SER A 175 2.55 -19.77 0.93
C SER A 175 3.37 -20.36 2.07
N GLN A 176 4.61 -20.79 1.82
CA GLN A 176 5.51 -21.38 2.82
C GLN A 176 6.71 -20.48 3.15
N MET A 177 6.82 -19.31 2.51
CA MET A 177 7.93 -18.38 2.72
C MET A 177 7.77 -17.59 4.02
N LYS A 178 8.90 -17.34 4.69
CA LYS A 178 8.96 -16.32 5.74
C LYS A 178 8.82 -14.94 5.11
N VAL A 179 8.41 -13.96 5.92
CA VAL A 179 8.14 -12.60 5.45
C VAL A 179 9.37 -11.96 4.79
N GLU A 180 10.56 -12.05 5.40
CA GLU A 180 11.79 -11.51 4.81
C GLU A 180 12.18 -12.23 3.51
N ASP A 181 12.05 -13.56 3.47
CA ASP A 181 12.39 -14.36 2.29
C ASP A 181 11.49 -14.02 1.09
N PHE A 182 10.21 -13.73 1.35
CA PHE A 182 9.27 -13.27 0.32
C PHE A 182 9.73 -11.95 -0.32
N TYR A 183 10.10 -10.96 0.49
CA TYR A 183 10.56 -9.67 -0.02
C TYR A 183 11.91 -9.78 -0.73
N ASP A 184 12.83 -10.58 -0.18
CA ASP A 184 14.12 -10.83 -0.82
C ASP A 184 13.96 -11.52 -2.18
N ARG A 185 13.03 -12.48 -2.28
CA ARG A 185 12.68 -13.13 -3.54
C ARG A 185 12.07 -12.15 -4.53
N MET A 186 11.19 -11.26 -4.08
CA MET A 186 10.59 -10.27 -4.96
C MET A 186 11.60 -9.24 -5.48
N ASP A 187 12.57 -8.84 -4.66
CA ASP A 187 13.69 -8.02 -5.13
C ASP A 187 14.45 -8.72 -6.28
N ASP A 188 14.74 -10.01 -6.14
CA ASP A 188 15.44 -10.80 -7.17
C ASP A 188 14.61 -10.95 -8.45
N VAL A 189 13.29 -11.10 -8.32
CA VAL A 189 12.38 -11.18 -9.46
C VAL A 189 12.29 -9.85 -10.19
N MET A 190 12.26 -8.72 -9.48
CA MET A 190 12.23 -7.39 -10.10
C MET A 190 13.56 -7.03 -10.77
N SER A 191 14.67 -7.42 -10.12
CA SER A 191 16.03 -7.06 -10.47
C SER A 191 16.94 -8.28 -10.46
N PRO A 192 17.08 -8.99 -11.60
CA PRO A 192 17.90 -10.19 -11.68
C PRO A 192 19.40 -9.88 -11.62
N ASP A 193 19.82 -8.73 -12.14
CA ASP A 193 21.22 -8.34 -12.20
C ASP A 193 21.68 -7.63 -10.91
N PRO A 194 23.00 -7.55 -10.66
CA PRO A 194 23.51 -6.81 -9.51
C PRO A 194 23.21 -5.31 -9.58
N LEU A 195 22.63 -4.78 -8.50
CA LEU A 195 22.22 -3.38 -8.43
C LEU A 195 23.34 -2.43 -7.97
N ASP A 196 23.27 -1.18 -8.37
CA ASP A 196 24.05 -0.13 -7.73
C ASP A 196 23.45 0.15 -6.34
N PRO A 197 24.25 0.04 -5.25
CA PRO A 197 23.72 0.15 -3.89
C PRO A 197 23.18 1.55 -3.57
N VAL A 198 23.77 2.61 -4.14
CA VAL A 198 23.33 4.00 -3.92
C VAL A 198 22.02 4.23 -4.66
N LYS A 199 21.94 3.83 -5.94
CA LYS A 199 20.71 3.97 -6.74
C LYS A 199 19.54 3.19 -6.14
N ALA A 200 19.78 1.96 -5.69
CA ALA A 200 18.76 1.15 -5.05
C ALA A 200 18.24 1.77 -3.75
N MET A 201 19.11 2.37 -2.94
CA MET A 201 18.69 3.08 -1.74
C MET A 201 17.93 4.37 -2.05
N SER A 202 18.41 5.16 -3.02
CA SER A 202 17.70 6.37 -3.46
C SER A 202 16.31 6.06 -4.01
N ASP A 203 16.09 4.93 -4.68
CA ASP A 203 14.76 4.47 -5.12
C ASP A 203 13.86 4.07 -3.93
N ALA A 204 14.40 3.38 -2.92
CA ALA A 204 13.65 3.08 -1.69
C ALA A 204 13.24 4.36 -0.94
N ILE A 205 14.13 5.35 -0.85
CA ILE A 205 13.83 6.66 -0.24
C ILE A 205 12.79 7.42 -1.08
N ALA A 206 12.87 7.35 -2.41
CA ALA A 206 11.87 7.96 -3.29
C ALA A 206 10.49 7.32 -3.09
N SER A 207 10.41 6.00 -2.95
CA SER A 207 9.17 5.28 -2.65
C SER A 207 8.55 5.69 -1.31
N LEU A 208 9.38 5.86 -0.26
CA LEU A 208 8.91 6.43 1.00
C LEU A 208 8.42 7.88 0.84
N HIS A 209 9.13 8.70 0.07
CA HIS A 209 8.71 10.08 -0.19
C HIS A 209 7.34 10.16 -0.85
N GLU A 210 7.09 9.30 -1.83
CA GLU A 210 5.79 9.17 -2.50
C GLU A 210 4.69 8.79 -1.51
N GLN A 211 4.94 7.82 -0.64
CA GLN A 211 3.96 7.40 0.37
C GLN A 211 3.66 8.52 1.38
N VAL A 212 4.68 9.26 1.83
CA VAL A 212 4.49 10.44 2.69
C VAL A 212 3.69 11.53 1.98
N LYS A 213 3.91 11.75 0.68
CA LYS A 213 3.10 12.70 -0.12
C LYS A 213 1.64 12.29 -0.19
N THR A 214 1.32 11.02 -0.40
CA THR A 214 -0.07 10.53 -0.38
C THR A 214 -0.75 10.79 0.96
N ARG A 215 0.00 10.70 2.07
CA ARG A 215 -0.51 11.01 3.40
C ARG A 215 -0.89 12.48 3.57
N VAL A 216 -0.23 13.42 2.88
CA VAL A 216 -0.64 14.84 2.86
C VAL A 216 -2.09 14.99 2.43
N THR A 217 -2.49 14.31 1.36
CA THR A 217 -3.88 14.29 0.90
C THR A 217 -4.84 13.69 1.93
N SER A 218 -4.46 12.59 2.59
CA SER A 218 -5.30 11.93 3.60
C SER A 218 -5.55 12.84 4.82
N VAL A 219 -4.51 13.51 5.32
CA VAL A 219 -4.63 14.44 6.45
C VAL A 219 -5.42 15.69 6.05
N GLU A 220 -5.20 16.21 4.84
CA GLU A 220 -5.93 17.36 4.31
C GLU A 220 -7.43 17.07 4.15
N ASN A 221 -7.79 15.87 3.70
CA ASN A 221 -9.19 15.45 3.63
C ASN A 221 -9.85 15.45 5.01
N GLY A 222 -9.16 14.95 6.04
CA GLY A 222 -9.62 15.02 7.42
C GLY A 222 -9.74 16.44 7.95
N ARG A 223 -8.76 17.32 7.66
CA ARG A 223 -8.78 18.74 8.04
C ARG A 223 -9.98 19.48 7.43
N LYS A 224 -10.19 19.32 6.12
CA LYS A 224 -11.35 19.88 5.39
C LYS A 224 -12.69 19.34 5.92
N TYR A 225 -12.72 18.08 6.33
CA TYR A 225 -13.91 17.52 6.97
C TYR A 225 -14.18 18.22 8.31
N GLN A 226 -13.15 18.44 9.14
CA GLN A 226 -13.28 19.16 10.42
C GLN A 226 -13.76 20.61 10.27
N GLU A 227 -13.36 21.32 9.20
CA GLU A 227 -13.82 22.70 8.93
C GLU A 227 -15.33 22.81 8.76
N LYS A 228 -15.98 21.74 8.28
CA LYS A 228 -17.45 21.64 8.17
C LYS A 228 -18.15 21.53 9.53
N LYS A 229 -17.38 21.59 10.63
CA LYS A 229 -17.81 21.42 12.03
C LYS A 229 -18.67 20.16 12.26
N PRO A 230 -18.23 18.99 11.78
CA PRO A 230 -18.88 17.74 12.14
C PRO A 230 -18.69 17.51 13.65
N GLY A 231 -19.60 16.73 14.24
CA GLY A 231 -19.44 16.24 15.61
C GLY A 231 -18.17 15.40 15.79
N GLU A 232 -17.99 14.88 16.99
CA GLU A 232 -16.94 13.91 17.27
C GLU A 232 -17.11 12.66 16.39
N ILE A 233 -16.02 12.21 15.75
CA ILE A 233 -16.00 10.93 15.05
C ILE A 233 -15.79 9.83 16.09
N ALA A 234 -16.77 8.93 16.22
CA ALA A 234 -16.66 7.80 17.12
C ALA A 234 -15.53 6.85 16.68
N MET A 235 -14.69 6.43 17.63
CA MET A 235 -13.61 5.48 17.39
C MET A 235 -14.11 4.03 17.53
N PRO A 236 -13.91 3.15 16.52
CA PRO A 236 -14.22 1.73 16.62
C PRO A 236 -13.45 1.02 17.74
N ASN A 237 -13.90 -0.19 18.09
CA ASN A 237 -13.24 -1.03 19.10
C ASN A 237 -12.37 -2.10 18.45
N GLY A 238 -11.21 -2.33 19.05
CA GLY A 238 -10.30 -3.42 18.70
C GLY A 238 -9.77 -3.31 17.26
N PRO A 239 -9.59 -4.46 16.58
CA PRO A 239 -9.14 -4.50 15.18
C PRO A 239 -10.04 -3.71 14.20
N SER A 240 -11.28 -3.39 14.56
CA SER A 240 -12.20 -2.63 13.70
C SER A 240 -11.72 -1.21 13.39
N ILE A 241 -10.72 -0.68 14.09
CA ILE A 241 -10.13 0.62 13.71
C ILE A 241 -9.52 0.59 12.31
N PHE A 242 -9.18 -0.59 11.79
CA PHE A 242 -8.62 -0.80 10.45
C PHE A 242 -9.65 -1.29 9.42
N GLN A 243 -10.87 -1.62 9.86
CA GLN A 243 -11.86 -2.36 9.07
C GLN A 243 -13.26 -1.89 9.43
N THR A 244 -13.56 -0.63 9.14
CA THR A 244 -14.88 -0.05 9.44
C THR A 244 -15.43 0.69 8.21
N THR A 245 -16.53 1.41 8.41
CA THR A 245 -17.11 2.29 7.40
C THR A 245 -17.48 3.63 8.03
N GLY A 246 -17.77 4.63 7.19
CA GLY A 246 -18.18 5.96 7.62
C GLY A 246 -16.99 6.84 8.01
N ALA A 247 -17.26 7.93 8.73
CA ALA A 247 -16.29 9.01 8.93
C ALA A 247 -14.94 8.57 9.54
N TRP A 248 -14.91 7.50 10.35
CA TRP A 248 -13.63 6.96 10.81
C TRP A 248 -12.84 6.36 9.65
N GLU A 249 -13.44 5.52 8.82
CA GLU A 249 -12.80 4.93 7.63
C GLU A 249 -12.34 6.04 6.66
N ASP A 250 -13.19 7.04 6.44
CA ASP A 250 -12.97 8.08 5.44
C ASP A 250 -11.85 9.06 5.84
N TYR A 251 -11.69 9.35 7.14
CA TYR A 251 -10.85 10.46 7.61
C TYR A 251 -9.72 10.07 8.57
N SER A 252 -9.78 8.90 9.21
CA SER A 252 -8.67 8.38 10.01
C SER A 252 -7.56 7.80 9.12
N THR A 253 -6.38 7.51 9.67
CA THR A 253 -5.27 6.93 8.91
C THR A 253 -4.58 5.69 9.52
N PRO A 254 -5.21 4.83 10.35
CA PRO A 254 -4.48 3.78 11.07
C PRO A 254 -3.78 2.79 10.13
N ALA A 255 -4.46 2.30 9.09
CA ALA A 255 -3.85 1.38 8.12
C ALA A 255 -2.73 2.04 7.27
N ARG A 256 -2.84 3.35 7.00
CA ARG A 256 -1.83 4.12 6.25
C ARG A 256 -0.62 4.42 7.13
N ASP A 257 -0.84 4.78 8.38
CA ASP A 257 0.22 5.10 9.34
C ASP A 257 0.98 3.83 9.74
N PHE A 258 0.30 2.69 9.87
CA PHE A 258 0.95 1.38 10.04
C PHE A 258 1.89 1.03 8.87
N ARG A 259 1.43 1.26 7.63
CA ARG A 259 2.25 1.06 6.42
C ARG A 259 3.42 2.05 6.32
N LEU A 260 3.21 3.31 6.67
CA LEU A 260 4.27 4.33 6.74
C LEU A 260 5.36 3.92 7.74
N LEU A 261 4.94 3.41 8.90
CA LEU A 261 5.83 2.95 9.95
C LEU A 261 6.71 1.77 9.50
N ILE A 262 6.14 0.81 8.76
CA ILE A 262 6.90 -0.28 8.11
C ILE A 262 7.87 0.26 7.05
N ALA A 263 7.40 1.21 6.23
CA ALA A 263 8.21 1.83 5.20
C ALA A 263 9.42 2.60 5.77
N ILE A 264 9.24 3.27 6.90
CA ILE A 264 10.32 3.90 7.66
C ILE A 264 11.36 2.84 8.08
N ASP A 265 10.92 1.68 8.59
CA ASP A 265 11.83 0.60 8.99
C ASP A 265 12.66 0.09 7.80
N VAL A 266 12.04 -0.08 6.64
CA VAL A 266 12.73 -0.51 5.40
C VAL A 266 13.81 0.47 4.98
N VAL A 267 13.51 1.77 4.98
CA VAL A 267 14.46 2.80 4.57
C VAL A 267 15.59 2.95 5.59
N ARG A 268 15.27 2.94 6.89
CA ARG A 268 16.28 3.00 7.97
C ARG A 268 17.21 1.79 7.97
N GLY A 269 16.65 0.60 7.73
CA GLY A 269 17.38 -0.67 7.71
C GLY A 269 18.06 -0.98 6.37
N PHE A 270 17.95 -0.12 5.35
CA PHE A 270 18.51 -0.41 4.03
C PHE A 270 20.03 -0.68 4.07
N PRO A 271 20.88 0.10 4.77
CA PRO A 271 22.32 -0.20 4.84
C PRO A 271 22.63 -1.58 5.45
N ASP A 272 21.86 -2.02 6.44
CA ASP A 272 22.00 -3.35 7.02
C ASP A 272 21.55 -4.46 6.06
N ARG A 273 20.44 -4.23 5.34
CA ARG A 273 19.96 -5.15 4.29
C ARG A 273 20.99 -5.27 3.16
N PHE A 274 21.60 -4.16 2.73
CA PHE A 274 22.70 -4.17 1.76
C PHE A 274 23.83 -5.09 2.22
N ALA A 275 24.30 -4.93 3.47
CA ALA A 275 25.37 -5.76 3.98
C ALA A 275 24.99 -7.24 4.06
N ARG A 276 23.77 -7.55 4.51
CA ARG A 276 23.22 -8.92 4.56
C ARG A 276 23.14 -9.57 3.17
N ARG A 277 22.88 -8.78 2.12
CA ARG A 277 22.69 -9.25 0.74
C ARG A 277 23.72 -8.68 -0.24
N ALA A 278 24.96 -8.46 0.21
CA ALA A 278 25.98 -7.75 -0.58
C ALA A 278 26.22 -8.38 -1.96
N ALA A 279 26.06 -9.70 -2.11
CA ALA A 279 26.17 -10.41 -3.38
C ALA A 279 25.14 -10.00 -4.45
N ARG A 280 24.06 -9.28 -4.08
CA ARG A 280 23.06 -8.73 -5.01
C ARG A 280 23.40 -7.33 -5.50
N TYR A 281 24.53 -6.77 -5.06
CA TYR A 281 24.93 -5.42 -5.41
C TYR A 281 26.28 -5.40 -6.12
N ALA A 282 26.43 -4.50 -7.08
CA ALA A 282 27.69 -4.18 -7.73
C ALA A 282 28.56 -3.36 -6.77
N VAL A 283 29.25 -4.04 -5.85
CA VAL A 283 30.22 -3.40 -4.94
C VAL A 283 31.44 -2.92 -5.75
N PRO A 284 31.82 -1.63 -5.67
CA PRO A 284 32.96 -1.11 -6.42
C PRO A 284 34.25 -1.84 -6.09
N ALA A 285 35.09 -2.09 -7.10
CA ALA A 285 36.38 -2.74 -6.92
C ALA A 285 37.24 -2.00 -5.87
N GLY A 286 37.80 -2.75 -4.93
CA GLY A 286 38.63 -2.22 -3.84
C GLY A 286 37.86 -1.67 -2.63
N LYS A 287 36.52 -1.65 -2.65
CA LYS A 287 35.72 -1.31 -1.46
C LYS A 287 35.26 -2.56 -0.70
N SER A 288 35.30 -2.51 0.63
CA SER A 288 34.65 -3.51 1.48
C SER A 288 33.14 -3.25 1.60
N VAL A 289 32.40 -4.29 1.98
CA VAL A 289 30.96 -4.18 2.28
C VAL A 289 30.72 -3.17 3.40
N GLU A 290 31.54 -3.17 4.44
CA GLU A 290 31.46 -2.25 5.57
C GLU A 290 31.67 -0.79 5.13
N SER A 291 32.62 -0.55 4.22
CA SER A 291 32.87 0.78 3.66
C SER A 291 31.66 1.29 2.90
N VAL A 292 31.09 0.47 2.00
CA VAL A 292 29.90 0.87 1.23
C VAL A 292 28.69 1.05 2.13
N LYS A 293 28.52 0.22 3.17
CA LYS A 293 27.48 0.40 4.18
C LYS A 293 27.60 1.77 4.87
N GLY A 294 28.81 2.19 5.24
CA GLY A 294 29.07 3.51 5.83
C GLY A 294 28.71 4.65 4.88
N GLU A 295 29.04 4.52 3.58
CA GLU A 295 28.65 5.48 2.54
C GLU A 295 27.13 5.58 2.39
N LEU A 296 26.43 4.45 2.40
CA LEU A 296 24.97 4.42 2.36
C LEU A 296 24.35 5.11 3.58
N GLN A 297 24.94 4.98 4.78
CA GLN A 297 24.46 5.71 5.95
C GLN A 297 24.53 7.24 5.76
N GLY A 298 25.60 7.72 5.11
CA GLY A 298 25.78 9.12 4.77
C GLY A 298 24.77 9.61 3.72
N VAL A 299 24.59 8.83 2.64
CA VAL A 299 23.60 9.13 1.60
C VAL A 299 22.18 9.16 2.19
N LEU A 300 21.83 8.20 3.04
CA LEU A 300 20.54 8.15 3.73
C LEU A 300 20.30 9.44 4.52
N THR A 301 21.27 9.86 5.32
CA THR A 301 21.18 11.10 6.12
C THR A 301 20.95 12.33 5.23
N SER A 302 21.68 12.44 4.12
CA SER A 302 21.59 13.56 3.18
C SER A 302 20.25 13.60 2.42
N GLU A 303 19.82 12.48 1.86
CA GLU A 303 18.58 12.35 1.08
C GLU A 303 17.34 12.60 1.95
N LEU A 304 17.34 12.12 3.20
CA LEU A 304 16.23 12.36 4.13
C LEU A 304 16.09 13.84 4.50
N ALA A 305 17.21 14.55 4.66
CA ALA A 305 17.19 15.98 4.98
C ALA A 305 16.79 16.85 3.77
N SER A 306 17.14 16.44 2.56
CA SER A 306 16.89 17.21 1.34
C SER A 306 15.45 17.09 0.83
N ARG A 307 14.82 15.94 1.00
CA ARG A 307 13.45 15.68 0.54
C ARG A 307 12.43 16.26 1.49
N LYS A 308 11.51 17.06 0.96
CA LYS A 308 10.51 17.79 1.74
C LYS A 308 9.09 17.52 1.25
N ILE A 309 8.14 17.70 2.16
CA ILE A 309 6.71 17.80 1.91
C ILE A 309 6.18 19.04 2.62
N THR A 310 5.04 19.53 2.17
CA THR A 310 4.32 20.63 2.82
C THR A 310 2.90 20.17 3.08
N TYR A 311 2.40 20.38 4.30
CA TYR A 311 1.01 20.15 4.66
C TYR A 311 0.38 21.45 5.18
N THR A 312 -0.95 21.50 5.19
CA THR A 312 -1.70 22.66 5.68
C THR A 312 -2.05 22.48 7.16
N ARG A 313 -1.63 23.43 8.00
CA ARG A 313 -1.93 23.48 9.43
C ARG A 313 -3.41 23.81 9.67
N SER A 314 -3.84 23.66 10.92
CA SER A 314 -5.22 23.90 11.34
C SER A 314 -5.71 25.33 11.13
N ASP A 315 -4.80 26.31 11.09
CA ASP A 315 -5.12 27.71 10.78
C ASP A 315 -5.08 28.04 9.27
N GLY A 316 -4.82 27.04 8.41
CA GLY A 316 -4.70 27.19 6.97
C GLY A 316 -3.30 27.57 6.47
N SER A 317 -2.34 27.82 7.37
CA SER A 317 -0.97 28.15 6.98
C SER A 317 -0.18 26.90 6.55
N PRO A 318 0.77 27.01 5.60
CA PRO A 318 1.59 25.88 5.19
C PRO A 318 2.68 25.57 6.22
N TRP A 319 2.99 24.29 6.41
CA TRP A 319 4.12 23.82 7.20
C TRP A 319 4.93 22.78 6.43
N THR A 320 6.27 22.90 6.48
CA THR A 320 7.16 22.05 5.70
C THR A 320 7.92 21.09 6.61
N LEU A 321 7.91 19.82 6.26
CA LEU A 321 8.69 18.77 6.91
C LEU A 321 9.69 18.18 5.92
N SER A 322 10.90 17.89 6.39
CA SER A 322 11.79 16.96 5.69
C SER A 322 11.37 15.52 5.94
N LEU A 323 11.82 14.58 5.11
CA LEU A 323 11.65 13.16 5.44
C LEU A 323 12.38 12.80 6.73
N LYS A 324 13.53 13.42 7.02
CA LYS A 324 14.22 13.26 8.30
C LYS A 324 13.29 13.57 9.47
N ASP A 325 12.53 14.67 9.41
CA ASP A 325 11.57 15.02 10.47
C ASP A 325 10.50 13.95 10.65
N VAL A 326 10.01 13.37 9.55
CA VAL A 326 9.03 12.27 9.58
C VAL A 326 9.61 11.03 10.26
N LEU A 327 10.85 10.66 9.92
CA LEU A 327 11.53 9.50 10.52
C LEU A 327 11.86 9.71 12.01
N ASP A 328 12.28 10.92 12.39
CA ASP A 328 12.57 11.26 13.78
C ASP A 328 11.32 11.17 14.67
N ARG A 329 10.12 11.34 14.08
CA ARG A 329 8.81 11.27 14.75
C ARG A 329 8.17 9.88 14.72
N MET A 330 8.88 8.85 14.26
CA MET A 330 8.35 7.50 14.08
C MET A 330 7.57 6.95 15.30
N THR A 331 8.08 7.15 16.51
CA THR A 331 7.41 6.72 17.74
C THR A 331 6.08 7.43 17.99
N ASP A 332 5.96 8.68 17.57
CA ASP A 332 4.75 9.51 17.74
C ASP A 332 3.72 9.21 16.63
N PHE A 333 4.16 8.79 15.44
CA PHE A 333 3.28 8.28 14.38
C PHE A 333 2.49 7.03 14.78
N GLU A 334 2.91 6.30 15.82
CA GLU A 334 2.14 5.20 16.41
C GLU A 334 0.75 5.65 16.94
N MET A 335 0.54 6.95 17.10
CA MET A 335 -0.66 7.55 17.68
C MET A 335 -1.27 8.69 16.82
N ALA A 336 -0.73 8.96 15.64
CA ALA A 336 -1.07 10.15 14.84
C ALA A 336 -2.26 9.97 13.87
N TYR A 337 -3.02 8.87 14.00
CA TYR A 337 -4.04 8.48 13.02
C TYR A 337 -5.48 8.92 13.36
N ASN A 338 -5.73 9.49 14.54
CA ASN A 338 -7.09 9.83 14.98
C ASN A 338 -7.62 11.07 14.24
N PRO A 339 -8.79 10.99 13.58
CA PRO A 339 -9.32 12.08 12.79
C PRO A 339 -9.95 13.21 13.62
N ASN A 340 -10.03 13.07 14.95
CA ASN A 340 -10.44 14.14 15.85
C ASN A 340 -9.30 15.06 16.28
N ASP A 341 -8.05 14.64 16.08
CA ASP A 341 -6.87 15.49 16.31
C ASP A 341 -6.70 16.53 15.19
N CYS A 342 -6.12 17.67 15.53
CA CYS A 342 -5.68 18.70 14.60
C CYS A 342 -4.64 18.16 13.59
N ALA A 343 -4.45 18.86 12.46
CA ALA A 343 -3.54 18.41 11.39
C ALA A 343 -2.09 18.22 11.89
N GLU A 344 -1.65 19.04 12.83
CA GLU A 344 -0.31 19.06 13.41
C GLU A 344 -0.04 17.78 14.21
N LEU A 345 -0.93 17.40 15.12
CA LEU A 345 -0.84 16.14 15.87
C LEU A 345 -0.95 14.93 14.95
N ARG A 346 -1.74 15.04 13.88
CA ARG A 346 -1.76 14.03 12.83
C ARG A 346 -0.46 13.96 12.03
N TRP A 347 0.42 14.96 12.09
CA TRP A 347 1.80 14.91 11.60
C TRP A 347 2.83 14.70 12.73
N ALA A 348 2.36 14.22 13.88
CA ALA A 348 3.17 13.96 15.06
C ALA A 348 4.00 15.18 15.51
N ALA A 349 3.44 16.38 15.33
CA ALA A 349 4.04 17.60 15.86
C ALA A 349 4.19 17.49 17.38
N ARG A 350 5.38 17.79 17.89
CA ARG A 350 5.65 17.79 19.33
C ARG A 350 5.00 19.00 19.99
N ASP A 351 4.55 18.83 21.23
CA ASP A 351 3.99 19.91 22.04
C ASP A 351 4.98 21.08 22.17
N SER A 352 4.44 22.28 22.36
CA SER A 352 5.21 23.52 22.57
C SER A 352 6.17 23.88 21.42
N THR A 353 5.91 23.41 20.20
CA THR A 353 6.62 23.83 18.98
C THR A 353 5.80 24.86 18.19
N ASP A 354 6.47 25.66 17.35
CA ASP A 354 5.81 26.57 16.42
C ASP A 354 4.83 25.85 15.49
N GLU A 355 5.15 24.61 15.11
CA GLU A 355 4.27 23.73 14.34
C GLU A 355 2.95 23.52 15.08
N ALA A 356 3.01 23.08 16.34
CA ALA A 356 1.85 22.73 17.15
C ALA A 356 1.05 23.94 17.66
N SER A 357 1.59 25.16 17.56
CA SER A 357 0.94 26.39 18.07
C SER A 357 -0.45 26.67 17.49
N THR A 358 -0.74 26.16 16.29
CA THR A 358 -2.01 26.31 15.58
C THR A 358 -3.02 25.21 15.91
N CYS A 359 -2.60 24.16 16.61
CA CYS A 359 -3.45 23.06 17.03
C CYS A 359 -4.40 23.49 18.14
N LYS A 360 -5.71 23.45 17.87
CA LYS A 360 -6.76 23.81 18.84
C LYS A 360 -7.70 22.65 19.19
N ARG A 361 -7.52 21.51 18.53
CA ARG A 361 -8.43 20.37 18.63
C ARG A 361 -7.61 19.12 18.91
N HIS A 362 -8.10 18.34 19.87
CA HIS A 362 -7.53 17.05 20.20
C HIS A 362 -8.62 15.98 20.17
N ALA A 363 -8.20 14.75 19.91
CA ALA A 363 -9.04 13.60 20.11
C ALA A 363 -9.51 13.51 21.57
N PRO A 364 -10.73 13.03 21.81
CA PRO A 364 -11.28 12.85 23.15
C PRO A 364 -10.34 12.05 24.04
N GLN A 365 -10.28 12.40 25.33
CA GLN A 365 -9.38 11.74 26.28
C GLN A 365 -9.56 10.23 26.31
N ALA A 366 -10.80 9.73 26.23
CA ALA A 366 -11.09 8.30 26.20
C ALA A 366 -10.49 7.62 24.96
N GLN A 367 -10.57 8.26 23.78
CA GLN A 367 -9.97 7.72 22.55
C GLN A 367 -8.45 7.69 22.64
N ARG A 368 -7.82 8.78 23.13
CA ARG A 368 -6.36 8.84 23.31
C ARG A 368 -5.84 7.81 24.32
N ALA A 369 -6.54 7.66 25.44
CA ALA A 369 -6.20 6.67 26.46
C ALA A 369 -6.21 5.26 25.86
N LYS A 370 -7.30 4.90 25.17
CA LYS A 370 -7.47 3.61 24.49
C LYS A 370 -6.42 3.36 23.41
N MET A 371 -6.13 4.36 22.58
CA MET A 371 -5.04 4.26 21.60
C MET A 371 -3.70 3.99 22.29
N SER A 372 -3.42 4.67 23.41
CA SER A 372 -2.14 4.56 24.12
C SER A 372 -1.99 3.24 24.87
N SER A 373 -3.05 2.76 25.52
CA SER A 373 -3.01 1.56 26.37
C SER A 373 -3.15 0.28 25.56
N ASP A 374 -4.06 0.27 24.59
CA ASP A 374 -4.52 -0.98 23.98
C ASP A 374 -3.92 -1.18 22.59
N TYR A 375 -3.71 -0.10 21.83
CA TYR A 375 -3.46 -0.19 20.37
C TYR A 375 -2.06 0.21 19.96
N ARG A 376 -1.38 1.07 20.71
CA ARG A 376 -0.04 1.57 20.36
C ARG A 376 0.97 0.45 20.15
N ALA A 377 0.86 -0.65 20.90
CA ALA A 377 1.73 -1.82 20.77
C ALA A 377 1.66 -2.44 19.36
N TRP A 378 0.47 -2.51 18.76
CA TRP A 378 0.28 -3.02 17.39
C TRP A 378 1.12 -2.24 16.39
N PHE A 379 1.09 -0.91 16.50
CA PHE A 379 1.90 -0.03 15.67
C PHE A 379 3.38 -0.20 16.00
N ARG A 380 3.78 -0.11 17.27
CA ARG A 380 5.18 -0.23 17.70
C ARG A 380 5.85 -1.49 17.19
N GLU A 381 5.17 -2.62 17.32
CA GLU A 381 5.70 -3.95 16.98
C GLU A 381 5.52 -4.30 15.49
N ARG A 382 4.86 -3.43 14.71
CA ARG A 382 4.42 -3.71 13.33
C ARG A 382 3.60 -4.99 13.26
N HIS A 383 2.84 -5.26 14.32
CA HIS A 383 2.02 -6.44 14.46
C HIS A 383 0.56 -6.05 14.30
N TRP A 384 -0.05 -6.48 13.20
CA TRP A 384 -1.45 -6.21 12.97
C TRP A 384 -2.32 -7.05 13.89
N PRO A 385 -3.35 -6.49 14.54
CA PRO A 385 -4.14 -7.26 15.48
C PRO A 385 -5.03 -8.27 14.75
N THR A 386 -4.94 -9.54 15.12
CA THR A 386 -5.89 -10.57 14.68
C THR A 386 -7.19 -10.45 15.48
N ARG A 387 -8.31 -10.85 14.87
CA ARG A 387 -9.56 -11.01 15.63
C ARG A 387 -9.38 -12.25 16.51
N SER A 388 -9.49 -12.08 17.83
CA SER A 388 -9.59 -13.19 18.79
C SER A 388 -10.98 -13.81 18.76
#